data_AF-A0AAW4BK30-F1
#
_entry.id   AF-A0AAW4BK30-F1
#
_cell.length_a   1.000
_cell.length_b   1.000
_cell.length_c   1.000
_cell.angle_alpha   90.00
_cell.angle_beta   90.00
_cell.angle_gamma   90.00
#
_symmetry.space_group_name_H-M   'P 1'
#
loop_
_entity.id
_entity.type
_entity.pdbx_description
1 polymer ?
#
loop_
_entity_poly.entity_id
_entity_poly.type
_entity_poly.pdbx_seq_one_letter_code
_entity_poly.pdbx_strand_id
1 'polypeptide(L)'
;SGKTAALLALCRLFAFDPSLRRIQRSDFNVPVDEDATPIERQLWIEADFIFPELSENIDNSTVAPHFGHMRLDEENGIPRVRFRLNATMGPDGDIEETLVYVLDANPDGSPLNIAQVPRSERNQIHVHYLPARRDPVDHISYGANALLGRMLRAVNWDGERDTIKAL
;
A
#
# COMPACT_ATOMS: atom_id res chain seq x y z
N SER A 1 -17.62 -11.78 -4.30
CA SER A 1 -16.26 -12.34 -4.42
C SER A 1 -15.14 -11.40 -3.92
N GLY A 2 -15.37 -10.46 -2.98
CA GLY A 2 -14.31 -9.67 -2.31
C GLY A 2 -13.43 -8.72 -3.15
N LYS A 3 -13.43 -8.80 -4.49
CA LYS A 3 -12.51 -8.08 -5.38
C LYS A 3 -12.54 -6.56 -5.17
N THR A 4 -13.72 -5.97 -5.16
CA THR A 4 -13.88 -4.52 -4.94
C THR A 4 -13.37 -4.11 -3.57
N ALA A 5 -13.63 -4.91 -2.53
CA ALA A 5 -13.13 -4.64 -1.18
C ALA A 5 -11.59 -4.68 -1.15
N ALA A 6 -10.96 -5.65 -1.81
CA ALA A 6 -9.50 -5.73 -1.91
C ALA A 6 -8.90 -4.52 -2.65
N LEU A 7 -9.49 -4.09 -3.77
CA LEU A 7 -9.02 -2.90 -4.50
C LEU A 7 -9.19 -1.61 -3.69
N LEU A 8 -10.32 -1.46 -3.00
CA LEU A 8 -10.54 -0.33 -2.11
C LEU A 8 -9.57 -0.35 -0.92
N ALA A 9 -9.26 -1.52 -0.37
CA ALA A 9 -8.28 -1.64 0.71
C ALA A 9 -6.87 -1.14 0.29
N LEU A 10 -6.43 -1.47 -0.92
CA LEU A 10 -5.20 -0.91 -1.49
C LEU A 10 -5.29 0.61 -1.68
N CYS A 11 -6.47 1.13 -2.03
CA CYS A 11 -6.69 2.58 -2.10
C CYS A 11 -6.56 3.24 -0.72
N ARG A 12 -7.14 2.63 0.32
CA ARG A 12 -7.02 3.11 1.70
C ARG A 12 -5.57 3.22 2.14
N LEU A 13 -4.73 2.25 1.76
CA LEU A 13 -3.30 2.30 2.05
C LEU A 13 -2.57 3.38 1.23
N PHE A 14 -2.70 3.37 -0.10
CA PHE A 14 -1.74 4.07 -0.98
C PHE A 14 -2.36 4.82 -2.17
N ALA A 15 -3.67 5.08 -2.21
CA ALA A 15 -4.28 5.77 -3.35
C ALA A 15 -3.55 7.09 -3.67
N PHE A 16 -3.32 7.40 -4.94
CA PHE A 16 -2.71 8.68 -5.29
C PHE A 16 -3.59 9.86 -4.83
N ASP A 17 -4.90 9.75 -5.06
CA ASP A 17 -5.90 10.69 -4.55
C ASP A 17 -6.10 10.49 -3.02
N PRO A 18 -5.79 11.50 -2.17
CA PRO A 18 -6.02 11.41 -0.74
C PRO A 18 -7.49 11.15 -0.35
N SER A 19 -8.46 11.54 -1.17
CA SER A 19 -9.88 11.30 -0.90
C SER A 19 -10.21 9.80 -0.85
N LEU A 20 -9.49 9.00 -1.65
CA LEU A 20 -9.62 7.56 -1.71
C LEU A 20 -8.84 6.85 -0.59
N ARG A 21 -7.97 7.55 0.15
CA ARG A 21 -7.25 7.00 1.30
C ARG A 21 -8.10 6.95 2.57
N ARG A 22 -9.04 7.88 2.71
CA ARG A 22 -9.85 8.06 3.92
C ARG A 22 -10.72 6.83 4.19
N ILE A 23 -10.62 6.26 5.40
CA ILE A 23 -11.53 5.21 5.85
C ILE A 23 -12.96 5.73 5.98
N GLN A 24 -13.92 4.94 5.51
CA GLN A 24 -15.36 5.23 5.58
C GLN A 24 -16.06 4.26 6.51
N ARG A 25 -17.22 4.67 7.04
CA ARG A 25 -18.07 3.81 7.89
C ARG A 25 -18.43 2.48 7.20
N SER A 26 -18.63 2.52 5.88
CA SER A 26 -18.92 1.34 5.06
C SER A 26 -17.75 0.37 4.89
N ASP A 27 -16.53 0.75 5.27
CA ASP A 27 -15.36 -0.12 5.21
C ASP A 27 -15.32 -1.09 6.41
N PHE A 28 -16.04 -0.79 7.50
CA PHE A 28 -16.15 -1.67 8.66
C PHE A 28 -17.13 -2.81 8.38
N ASN A 29 -16.71 -4.02 8.71
CA ASN A 29 -17.57 -5.20 8.59
C ASN A 29 -18.73 -5.13 9.59
N VAL A 30 -19.94 -5.42 9.09
CA VAL A 30 -21.14 -5.61 9.90
C VAL A 30 -21.62 -7.05 9.66
N PRO A 31 -21.47 -7.95 10.64
CA PRO A 31 -21.96 -9.32 10.53
C PRO A 31 -23.48 -9.36 10.26
N VAL A 32 -23.93 -10.38 9.51
CA VAL A 32 -25.35 -10.53 9.15
C VAL A 32 -26.22 -10.86 10.37
N ASP A 33 -25.64 -11.53 11.34
CA ASP A 33 -26.20 -11.98 12.61
C ASP A 33 -25.96 -10.98 13.76
N GLU A 34 -25.68 -9.72 13.45
CA GLU A 34 -25.48 -8.70 14.48
C GLU A 34 -26.82 -8.26 15.10
N ASP A 35 -27.09 -8.73 16.32
CA ASP A 35 -28.29 -8.38 17.08
C ASP A 35 -28.23 -6.98 17.71
N ALA A 36 -27.02 -6.49 18.03
CA ALA A 36 -26.80 -5.17 18.62
C ALA A 36 -25.50 -4.56 18.13
N THR A 37 -25.54 -3.26 17.83
CA THR A 37 -24.35 -2.52 17.38
C THR A 37 -23.32 -2.42 18.50
N PRO A 38 -22.06 -2.84 18.27
CA PRO A 38 -21.00 -2.73 19.26
C PRO A 38 -20.66 -1.26 19.52
N ILE A 39 -20.13 -0.99 20.72
CA ILE A 39 -19.69 0.36 21.14
C ILE A 39 -18.61 0.89 20.19
N GLU A 40 -17.75 -0.01 19.72
CA GLU A 40 -16.62 0.33 18.86
C GLU A 40 -16.46 -0.74 17.78
N ARG A 41 -16.09 -0.31 16.57
CA ARG A 41 -15.67 -1.22 15.50
C ARG A 41 -14.21 -1.03 15.17
N GLN A 42 -13.56 -2.12 14.83
CA GLN A 42 -12.17 -2.11 14.41
C GLN A 42 -12.05 -2.71 13.01
N LEU A 43 -11.14 -2.15 12.22
CA LEU A 43 -10.69 -2.74 10.97
C LEU A 43 -9.18 -2.61 10.88
N TRP A 44 -8.56 -3.54 10.18
CA TRP A 44 -7.18 -3.40 9.77
C TRP A 44 -7.00 -3.86 8.33
N ILE A 45 -6.04 -3.24 7.66
CA ILE A 45 -5.61 -3.59 6.30
C ILE A 45 -4.10 -3.74 6.34
N GLU A 46 -3.60 -4.90 5.91
CA GLU A 46 -2.18 -5.19 5.89
C GLU A 46 -1.72 -5.48 4.45
N ALA A 47 -0.52 -5.00 4.11
CA ALA A 47 0.10 -5.25 2.82
C ALA A 47 1.60 -5.54 3.00
N ASP A 48 2.01 -6.67 2.45
CA ASP A 48 3.41 -7.09 2.37
C ASP A 48 3.98 -6.74 0.99
N PHE A 49 5.10 -6.03 1.00
CA PHE A 49 5.95 -5.80 -0.15
C PHE A 49 7.17 -6.69 -0.02
N ILE A 50 7.30 -7.65 -0.94
CA ILE A 50 8.45 -8.53 -1.06
C ILE A 50 9.30 -8.07 -2.24
N PHE A 51 10.60 -8.39 -2.19
CA PHE A 51 11.58 -8.00 -3.20
C PHE A 51 12.31 -9.25 -3.70
N PRO A 52 11.68 -10.04 -4.60
CA PRO A 52 12.24 -11.30 -5.08
C PRO A 52 13.62 -11.15 -5.71
N GLU A 53 13.90 -10.00 -6.31
CA GLU A 53 15.20 -9.66 -6.87
C GLU A 53 16.34 -9.69 -5.84
N LEU A 54 16.05 -9.56 -4.55
CA LEU A 54 17.06 -9.66 -3.47
C LEU A 54 17.43 -11.11 -3.13
N SER A 55 16.74 -12.10 -3.70
CA SER A 55 17.11 -13.52 -3.56
C SER A 55 18.27 -13.92 -4.47
N GLU A 56 18.51 -13.16 -5.54
CA GLU A 56 19.60 -13.38 -6.47
C GLU A 56 20.77 -12.46 -6.08
N ASN A 57 21.98 -13.00 -5.99
CA ASN A 57 23.18 -12.23 -5.62
C ASN A 57 23.74 -11.49 -6.83
N ILE A 58 22.89 -10.71 -7.50
CA ILE A 58 23.20 -9.91 -8.70
C ILE A 58 23.25 -8.45 -8.28
N ASP A 59 24.27 -7.72 -8.73
CA ASP A 59 24.36 -6.28 -8.50
C ASP A 59 23.12 -5.57 -9.09
N ASN A 60 22.31 -5.00 -8.21
CA ASN A 60 21.13 -4.22 -8.57
C ASN A 60 21.38 -2.75 -8.20
N SER A 61 21.15 -1.84 -9.14
CA SER A 61 21.36 -0.40 -8.94
C SER A 61 20.26 0.29 -8.11
N THR A 62 19.32 -0.49 -7.56
CA THR A 62 18.12 0.02 -6.88
C THR A 62 18.34 0.10 -5.38
N VAL A 63 18.39 1.32 -4.81
CA VAL A 63 18.23 1.50 -3.35
C VAL A 63 16.74 1.53 -3.06
N ALA A 64 16.23 0.49 -2.41
CA ALA A 64 14.82 0.42 -2.08
C ALA A 64 14.43 1.57 -1.13
N PRO A 65 13.46 2.41 -1.51
CA PRO A 65 12.80 3.27 -0.55
C PRO A 65 12.22 2.37 0.55
N HIS A 66 12.37 2.76 1.82
CA HIS A 66 12.03 1.95 3.02
C HIS A 66 13.02 0.86 3.45
N PHE A 67 14.26 0.85 2.96
CA PHE A 67 15.29 -0.11 3.43
C PHE A 67 15.39 -0.21 4.97
N GLY A 68 15.28 0.92 5.69
CA GLY A 68 15.32 0.93 7.17
C GLY A 68 14.19 0.15 7.87
N HIS A 69 13.10 -0.13 7.15
CA HIS A 69 11.93 -0.85 7.65
C HIS A 69 11.78 -2.25 7.04
N MET A 70 12.75 -2.71 6.24
CA MET A 70 12.80 -4.09 5.76
C MET A 70 13.10 -5.06 6.88
N ARG A 71 12.42 -6.20 6.90
CA ARG A 71 12.60 -7.27 7.88
C ARG A 71 12.71 -8.63 7.20
N LEU A 72 13.53 -9.48 7.79
CA LEU A 72 13.63 -10.90 7.47
C LEU A 72 12.85 -11.66 8.55
N ASP A 73 11.83 -12.39 8.14
CA ASP A 73 11.07 -13.25 9.06
C ASP A 73 11.81 -14.57 9.35
N GLU A 74 12.61 -15.01 8.38
CA GLU A 74 13.37 -16.26 8.42
C GLU A 74 14.81 -15.99 7.98
N GLU A 75 15.77 -16.78 8.48
CA GLU A 75 17.21 -16.60 8.23
C GLU A 75 17.56 -16.56 6.73
N ASN A 76 16.85 -17.34 5.90
CA ASN A 76 17.02 -17.39 4.45
C ASN A 76 15.80 -16.86 3.68
N GLY A 77 14.93 -16.10 4.36
CA GLY A 77 13.73 -15.53 3.76
C GLY A 77 14.04 -14.36 2.81
N ILE A 78 13.04 -13.98 2.00
CA ILE A 78 13.12 -12.76 1.20
C ILE A 78 12.75 -11.58 2.12
N PRO A 79 13.55 -10.51 2.18
CA PRO A 79 13.19 -9.32 2.96
C PRO A 79 11.82 -8.78 2.53
N ARG A 80 11.04 -8.31 3.51
CA ARG A 80 9.76 -7.66 3.28
C ARG A 80 9.65 -6.32 4.00
N VAL A 81 8.79 -5.45 3.47
CA VAL A 81 8.24 -4.31 4.20
C VAL A 81 6.76 -4.55 4.39
N ARG A 82 6.28 -4.53 5.64
CA ARG A 82 4.87 -4.70 5.97
C ARG A 82 4.27 -3.40 6.46
N PHE A 83 3.19 -3.01 5.81
CA PHE A 83 2.37 -1.86 6.21
C PHE A 83 1.08 -2.37 6.82
N ARG A 84 0.67 -1.76 7.92
CA ARG A 84 -0.65 -2.00 8.51
C ARG A 84 -1.35 -0.69 8.76
N LEU A 85 -2.54 -0.55 8.19
CA LEU A 85 -3.49 0.49 8.54
C LEU A 85 -4.45 -0.09 9.57
N ASN A 86 -4.54 0.54 10.74
CA ASN A 86 -5.56 0.22 11.74
C ASN A 86 -6.55 1.38 11.78
N ALA A 87 -7.83 1.06 11.87
CA ALA A 87 -8.88 2.05 12.03
C ALA A 87 -9.89 1.59 13.08
N THR A 88 -10.34 2.55 13.88
CA THR A 88 -11.29 2.34 14.97
C THR A 88 -12.42 3.34 14.82
N MET A 89 -13.66 2.87 14.86
CA MET A 89 -14.86 3.70 14.78
C MET A 89 -15.59 3.69 16.11
N GLY A 90 -15.71 4.88 16.71
CA GLY A 90 -16.45 5.10 17.94
C GLY A 90 -17.97 5.04 17.76
N PRO A 91 -18.73 5.15 18.86
CA PRO A 91 -20.20 5.03 18.85
C PRO A 91 -20.90 6.14 18.06
N ASP A 92 -20.29 7.33 18.00
CA ASP A 92 -20.80 8.47 17.22
C ASP A 92 -20.37 8.39 15.75
N GLY A 93 -19.58 7.37 15.41
CA GLY A 93 -19.05 7.06 14.09
C GLY A 93 -17.96 8.01 13.63
N ASP A 94 -17.28 8.67 14.56
CA ASP A 94 -15.93 9.20 14.40
C ASP A 94 -14.95 8.04 14.14
N ILE A 95 -13.95 8.29 13.30
CA ILE A 95 -13.00 7.27 12.87
C ILE A 95 -11.59 7.78 13.11
N GLU A 96 -10.82 7.04 13.91
CA GLU A 96 -9.40 7.23 14.07
C GLU A 96 -8.66 6.19 13.22
N GLU A 97 -7.63 6.60 12.48
CA GLU A 97 -6.82 5.72 11.64
C GLU A 97 -5.33 5.96 11.86
N THR A 98 -4.54 4.89 11.82
CA THR A 98 -3.07 4.95 11.91
C THR A 98 -2.45 4.03 10.87
N LEU A 99 -1.39 4.48 10.20
CA LEU A 99 -0.62 3.68 9.26
C LEU A 99 0.77 3.45 9.83
N VAL A 100 1.15 2.19 10.00
CA VAL A 100 2.41 1.79 10.63
C VAL A 100 3.16 0.76 9.80
N TYR A 101 4.48 0.77 9.91
CA TYR A 101 5.32 -0.38 9.60
C TYR A 101 5.14 -1.43 10.70
N VAL A 102 5.02 -2.70 10.31
CA VAL A 102 5.10 -3.83 11.25
C VAL A 102 6.52 -4.37 11.20
N LEU A 103 7.28 -4.10 12.26
CA LEU A 103 8.70 -4.43 12.38
C LEU A 103 8.94 -5.81 13.00
N ASP A 104 7.97 -6.28 13.78
CA ASP A 104 7.95 -7.60 14.39
C ASP A 104 6.49 -8.00 14.66
N ALA A 105 6.19 -9.29 14.66
CA ALA A 105 4.85 -9.83 14.85
C ALA A 105 4.85 -11.00 15.83
N ASN A 106 3.76 -11.12 16.58
CA ASN A 106 3.50 -12.26 17.45
C ASN A 106 3.21 -13.53 16.62
N PRO A 107 3.27 -14.74 17.22
CA PRO A 107 2.92 -15.98 16.54
C PRO A 107 1.49 -16.03 15.98
N ASP A 108 0.58 -15.22 16.52
CA ASP A 108 -0.80 -15.07 16.04
C ASP A 108 -0.94 -14.05 14.89
N GLY A 109 0.17 -13.46 14.44
CA GLY A 109 0.23 -12.46 13.37
C GLY A 109 -0.09 -11.03 13.83
N SER A 110 -0.40 -10.79 15.11
CA SER A 110 -0.61 -9.43 15.61
C SER A 110 0.72 -8.65 15.67
N PRO A 111 0.74 -7.34 15.39
CA PRO A 111 1.96 -6.55 15.44
C PRO A 111 2.53 -6.49 16.87
N LEU A 112 3.80 -6.86 17.04
CA LEU A 112 4.52 -6.76 18.31
C LEU A 112 5.33 -5.46 18.39
N ASN A 113 6.01 -5.12 17.30
CA ASN A 113 6.79 -3.89 17.20
C ASN A 113 6.39 -3.12 15.94
N ILE A 114 6.15 -1.82 16.09
CA ILE A 114 5.65 -0.96 15.02
C ILE A 114 6.41 0.36 14.96
N ALA A 115 6.43 0.97 13.77
CA ALA A 115 6.87 2.35 13.58
C ALA A 115 5.86 3.13 12.75
N GLN A 116 5.61 4.40 13.08
CA GLN A 116 4.72 5.24 12.28
C GLN A 116 5.27 5.43 10.87
N VAL A 117 4.40 5.36 9.85
CA VAL A 117 4.80 5.64 8.46
C VAL A 117 4.75 7.15 8.20
N PRO A 118 5.89 7.80 7.92
CA PRO A 118 5.90 9.21 7.57
C PRO A 118 5.12 9.45 6.27
N ARG A 119 4.47 10.62 6.15
CA ARG A 119 3.72 10.98 4.93
C ARG A 119 4.61 10.98 3.67
N SER A 120 5.87 11.41 3.81
CA SER A 120 6.86 11.39 2.72
C SER A 120 7.13 9.99 2.20
N GLU A 121 7.21 9.02 3.11
CA GLU A 121 7.44 7.61 2.79
C GLU A 121 6.18 6.96 2.22
N ARG A 122 5.01 7.17 2.84
CA ARG A 122 3.73 6.69 2.28
C ARG A 122 3.52 7.14 0.83
N ASN A 123 3.94 8.35 0.48
CA ASN A 123 3.80 8.92 -0.87
C ASN A 123 4.82 8.39 -1.89
N GLN A 124 5.72 7.48 -1.51
CA GLN A 124 6.59 6.76 -2.46
C GLN A 124 5.84 5.63 -3.18
N ILE A 125 4.72 5.16 -2.60
CA ILE A 125 3.83 4.15 -3.17
C ILE A 125 2.55 4.84 -3.66
N HIS A 126 2.13 4.55 -4.89
CA HIS A 126 0.91 5.10 -5.46
C HIS A 126 0.03 4.03 -6.10
N VAL A 127 -1.21 3.93 -5.60
CA VAL A 127 -2.28 3.15 -6.21
C VAL A 127 -3.17 4.08 -7.03
N HIS A 128 -3.29 3.79 -8.32
CA HIS A 128 -4.19 4.49 -9.23
C HIS A 128 -5.40 3.60 -9.52
N TYR A 129 -6.53 3.92 -8.89
CA TYR A 129 -7.75 3.14 -9.04
C TYR A 129 -8.60 3.67 -10.20
N LEU A 130 -8.86 2.80 -11.18
CA LEU A 130 -9.76 3.08 -12.28
C LEU A 130 -11.06 2.29 -12.05
N PRO A 131 -12.15 2.95 -11.65
CA PRO A 131 -13.41 2.26 -11.45
C PRO A 131 -13.96 1.76 -12.80
N ALA A 132 -14.73 0.67 -12.76
CA ALA A 132 -15.50 0.22 -13.90
C ALA A 132 -16.65 1.21 -14.19
N ARG A 133 -16.34 2.32 -14.86
CA ARG A 133 -17.31 3.30 -15.38
C ARG A 133 -17.16 3.42 -16.89
N ARG A 134 -18.26 3.73 -17.58
CA ARG A 134 -18.32 3.84 -19.04
C ARG A 134 -17.63 5.10 -19.60
N ASP A 135 -17.35 6.09 -18.75
CA ASP A 135 -16.62 7.30 -19.12
C ASP A 135 -15.39 7.51 -18.21
N PRO A 136 -14.20 7.10 -18.63
CA PRO A 136 -12.98 7.21 -17.84
C PRO A 136 -12.24 8.55 -18.04
N VAL A 137 -12.74 9.44 -18.90
CA VAL A 137 -12.02 10.66 -19.34
C VAL A 137 -11.70 11.59 -18.17
N ASP A 138 -12.61 11.76 -17.21
CA ASP A 138 -12.40 12.62 -16.05
C ASP A 138 -11.28 12.12 -15.11
N HIS A 139 -11.01 10.80 -15.09
CA HIS A 139 -9.99 10.21 -14.21
C HIS A 139 -8.61 10.07 -14.87
N ILE A 140 -8.57 9.87 -16.19
CA ILE A 140 -7.32 9.66 -16.94
C ILE A 140 -6.60 10.99 -17.21
N SER A 141 -7.35 12.07 -17.46
CA SER A 141 -6.81 13.33 -17.98
C SER A 141 -5.79 14.02 -17.06
N TYR A 142 -5.97 13.94 -15.74
CA TYR A 142 -5.10 14.64 -14.79
C TYR A 142 -3.89 13.79 -14.33
N GLY A 143 -3.99 12.46 -14.41
CA GLY A 143 -2.96 11.53 -13.91
C GLY A 143 -1.94 11.09 -14.94
N ALA A 144 -2.33 10.98 -16.21
CA ALA A 144 -1.55 10.27 -17.24
C ALA A 144 -0.19 10.93 -17.55
N ASN A 145 -0.12 12.27 -17.66
CA ASN A 145 1.13 12.96 -18.02
C ASN A 145 2.19 12.88 -16.90
N ALA A 146 1.79 13.03 -15.64
CA ALA A 146 2.70 12.92 -14.50
C ALA A 146 3.15 11.47 -14.24
N LEU A 147 2.26 10.49 -14.47
CA LEU A 147 2.58 9.06 -14.41
C LEU A 147 3.58 8.67 -15.48
N LEU A 148 3.35 9.05 -16.74
CA LEU A 148 4.21 8.69 -17.85
C LEU A 148 5.66 9.15 -17.63
N GLY A 149 5.85 10.40 -17.20
CA GLY A 149 7.18 10.92 -16.90
C GLY A 149 7.88 10.17 -15.76
N ARG A 150 7.14 9.70 -14.75
CA ARG A 150 7.71 8.88 -13.66
C ARG A 150 8.04 7.47 -14.14
N MET A 151 7.17 6.84 -14.93
CA MET A 151 7.41 5.52 -15.50
C MET A 151 8.66 5.54 -16.39
N LEU A 152 8.79 6.52 -17.29
CA LEU A 152 9.99 6.66 -18.15
C LEU A 152 11.28 6.80 -17.33
N ARG A 153 11.26 7.47 -16.17
CA ARG A 153 12.43 7.55 -15.28
C ARG A 153 12.71 6.26 -14.50
N ALA A 154 11.70 5.44 -14.28
CA ALA A 154 11.80 4.19 -13.53
C ALA A 154 12.10 2.97 -14.42
N VAL A 155 11.99 3.09 -15.73
CA VAL A 155 12.40 2.04 -16.69
C VAL A 155 13.89 1.79 -16.54
N ASN A 156 14.27 0.51 -16.50
CA ASN A 156 15.67 0.13 -16.63
C ASN A 156 16.09 0.30 -18.10
N TRP A 157 16.98 1.26 -18.35
CA TRP A 157 17.50 1.58 -19.70
C TRP A 157 18.82 0.86 -20.02
N ASP A 158 19.25 -0.11 -19.22
CA ASP A 158 20.58 -0.73 -19.36
C ASP A 158 20.81 -1.36 -20.75
N GLY A 159 19.78 -1.87 -21.42
CA GLY A 159 19.90 -2.40 -22.79
C GLY A 159 19.91 -1.33 -23.89
N GLU A 160 19.21 -0.21 -23.67
CA GLU A 160 19.02 0.86 -24.65
C GLU A 160 20.08 1.95 -24.56
N ARG A 161 20.81 2.03 -23.44
CA ARG A 161 21.87 3.04 -23.19
C ARG A 161 22.92 3.09 -24.29
N ASP A 162 23.34 1.94 -24.82
CA ASP A 162 24.33 1.88 -25.89
C ASP A 162 23.77 2.32 -27.24
N THR A 163 22.48 2.08 -27.49
CA THR A 163 21.78 2.52 -28.70
C THR A 163 21.55 4.04 -28.68
N ILE A 164 21.19 4.60 -27.53
CA ILE A 164 20.96 6.05 -27.36
C ILE A 164 22.26 6.85 -27.42
N LYS A 165 23.38 6.33 -26.89
CA LYS A 165 24.69 7.00 -26.99
C LYS A 165 25.23 7.09 -28.43
N ALA A 166 24.72 6.25 -29.35
CA ALA A 166 25.15 6.20 -30.74
C ALA A 166 24.33 7.11 -31.68
N LEU A 167 23.29 7.77 -31.17
CA LEU A 167 22.48 8.81 -31.84
C LEU A 167 23.01 10.20 -31.49
#